data_AF-A0A3B0R7L5-F1
#
_entry.id   AF-A0A3B0R7L5-F1
#
_cell.length_a   1.000
_cell.length_b   1.000
_cell.length_c   1.000
_cell.angle_alpha   90.00
_cell.angle_beta   90.00
_cell.angle_gamma   90.00
#
_symmetry.space_group_name_H-M   'P 1'
#
loop_
_entity.id
_entity.type
_entity.pdbx_description
1 polymer ?
#
loop_
_entity_poly.entity_id
_entity_poly.type
_entity_poly.pdbx_seq_one_letter_code
_entity_poly.pdbx_strand_id
1 'polypeptide(L)'
;MKLPRLVLLLSVLFIALSAFTAPIVSEVRAEDDSEFRTEFIFNHQNMRFKWQEFLVKQNGDIIRDEIKKLIKEAEAEDVEFRQKMFLLDIASAMAKMNVEWNKGNRNLLDKIDVMQAEEVLKANKRQAVLDKVITTEKTPGNFVLNVHKQEMIDAKINPVLYPHWVHRMFFRCKVCHEDLEIMKRGANKLSQAQIEEGKTCGACHNGTVSFDAKLKENCVKCHMYNTPKGDSYVNLSRFDAKEFSDIALKLGTTINVDNIPEEGLPKDKFGDINWVKMDELQIIAPLNSIGMRDDDEGVRDTDILFDVPYAFMKDVKFSHKIHSSWIKCSLCHDRIFKKELGANKVTMVDMKEGRSCGTCHGRVAFKVANCKRCHNYDQSKPIKGILERPKPPAEPEATEETKE
;
A
#
# COMPACT_ATOMS: atom_id res chain seq x y z
N MET A 1 -1.09 -62.41 -31.71
CA MET A 1 -1.96 -61.67 -32.68
C MET A 1 -1.40 -60.25 -32.82
N LYS A 2 -1.21 -59.64 -34.00
CA LYS A 2 -2.15 -59.24 -35.07
C LYS A 2 -3.06 -58.01 -34.76
N LEU A 3 -2.40 -56.85 -34.57
CA LEU A 3 -2.69 -55.46 -35.04
C LEU A 3 -4.04 -54.72 -34.75
N PRO A 4 -4.07 -53.36 -34.90
CA PRO A 4 -5.16 -52.46 -34.45
C PRO A 4 -5.81 -51.58 -35.56
N ARG A 5 -6.73 -50.67 -35.17
CA ARG A 5 -7.12 -49.34 -35.75
C ARG A 5 -8.02 -48.61 -34.71
N LEU A 6 -8.07 -47.29 -34.46
CA LEU A 6 -7.76 -46.01 -35.14
C LEU A 6 -8.98 -45.33 -35.83
N VAL A 7 -9.13 -43.98 -35.63
CA VAL A 7 -10.13 -42.99 -36.17
C VAL A 7 -11.62 -43.23 -35.82
N LEU A 8 -12.61 -42.30 -35.87
CA LEU A 8 -12.85 -40.89 -36.33
C LEU A 8 -14.13 -40.36 -35.58
N LEU A 9 -14.57 -39.09 -35.37
CA LEU A 9 -14.14 -37.66 -35.46
C LEU A 9 -13.98 -37.08 -34.01
N LEU A 10 -13.75 -35.80 -33.63
CA LEU A 10 -13.72 -34.41 -34.19
C LEU A 10 -14.99 -33.50 -34.05
N SER A 11 -14.80 -32.32 -33.42
CA SER A 11 -15.56 -31.02 -33.39
C SER A 11 -17.07 -30.94 -33.04
N VAL A 12 -17.37 -30.36 -31.86
CA VAL A 12 -18.50 -29.45 -31.59
C VAL A 12 -17.95 -28.22 -30.79
N LEU A 13 -18.70 -27.12 -30.62
CA LEU A 13 -18.15 -25.74 -30.46
C LEU A 13 -19.01 -24.80 -29.57
N PHE A 14 -18.39 -23.94 -28.72
CA PHE A 14 -18.99 -22.77 -28.00
C PHE A 14 -20.13 -23.08 -26.97
N ILE A 15 -20.63 -22.26 -26.02
CA ILE A 15 -20.29 -20.97 -25.34
C ILE A 15 -20.96 -21.05 -23.92
N ALA A 16 -20.73 -20.26 -22.85
CA ALA A 16 -20.49 -18.82 -22.70
C ALA A 16 -19.46 -18.43 -21.60
N LEU A 17 -19.80 -17.46 -20.71
CA LEU A 17 -18.84 -16.43 -20.27
C LEU A 17 -19.29 -15.62 -19.02
N SER A 18 -18.40 -15.42 -18.03
CA SER A 18 -18.26 -14.19 -17.20
C SER A 18 -17.32 -14.42 -16.00
N ALA A 19 -16.45 -13.49 -15.56
CA ALA A 19 -15.88 -12.34 -16.23
C ALA A 19 -14.59 -11.92 -15.48
N PHE A 20 -13.41 -12.38 -15.92
CA PHE A 20 -12.12 -11.91 -15.37
C PHE A 20 -11.00 -11.82 -16.43
N THR A 21 -11.37 -11.49 -17.66
CA THR A 21 -10.43 -10.94 -18.64
C THR A 21 -10.14 -9.49 -18.27
N ALA A 22 -8.99 -9.23 -17.64
CA ALA A 22 -8.40 -7.90 -17.77
C ALA A 22 -8.17 -7.63 -19.26
N PRO A 23 -8.48 -6.43 -19.79
CA PRO A 23 -8.32 -6.18 -21.21
C PRO A 23 -6.85 -6.31 -21.60
N ILE A 24 -6.56 -7.32 -22.43
CA ILE A 24 -5.54 -7.19 -23.49
C ILE A 24 -5.85 -5.86 -24.18
N VAL A 25 -4.84 -5.01 -24.35
CA VAL A 25 -4.96 -3.61 -24.81
C VAL A 25 -6.12 -3.46 -25.79
N SER A 26 -7.25 -2.96 -25.28
CA SER A 26 -8.44 -2.74 -26.09
C SER A 26 -8.04 -1.71 -27.13
N GLU A 27 -8.04 -2.10 -28.40
CA GLU A 27 -7.60 -1.24 -29.50
C GLU A 27 -8.32 0.10 -29.37
N VAL A 28 -7.55 1.17 -29.13
CA VAL A 28 -8.07 2.53 -29.27
C VAL A 28 -8.12 2.80 -30.77
N ARG A 29 -9.10 2.18 -31.42
CA ARG A 29 -9.67 2.65 -32.66
C ARG A 29 -10.40 3.95 -32.34
N ALA A 30 -9.92 5.07 -32.82
CA ALA A 30 -10.82 6.19 -33.03
C ALA A 30 -11.83 5.80 -34.12
N GLU A 31 -13.08 6.27 -34.04
CA GLU A 31 -14.04 6.06 -35.14
C GLU A 31 -13.57 6.72 -36.45
N ASP A 32 -12.68 7.72 -36.35
CA ASP A 32 -12.07 8.46 -37.46
C ASP A 32 -10.69 7.90 -37.94
N ASP A 33 -10.24 6.75 -37.44
CA ASP A 33 -8.93 6.20 -37.82
C ASP A 33 -8.86 5.78 -39.29
N SER A 34 -7.81 6.22 -39.99
CA SER A 34 -7.61 5.88 -41.40
C SER A 34 -7.35 4.38 -41.59
N GLU A 35 -7.69 3.86 -42.77
CA GLU A 35 -7.41 2.46 -43.14
C GLU A 35 -5.91 2.17 -43.07
N PHE A 36 -5.08 3.06 -43.61
CA PHE A 36 -3.62 3.01 -43.49
C PHE A 36 -3.15 2.94 -42.03
N ARG A 37 -3.66 3.81 -41.15
CA ARG A 37 -3.27 3.85 -39.73
C ARG A 37 -3.70 2.58 -39.00
N THR A 38 -4.92 2.11 -39.27
CA THR A 38 -5.46 0.84 -38.75
C THR A 38 -4.53 -0.32 -39.13
N GLU A 39 -4.22 -0.47 -40.42
CA GLU A 39 -3.39 -1.58 -40.89
C GLU A 39 -1.93 -1.44 -40.43
N PHE A 40 -1.40 -0.22 -40.33
CA PHE A 40 -0.07 0.04 -39.80
C PHE A 40 0.05 -0.35 -38.33
N ILE A 41 -0.91 0.05 -37.48
CA ILE A 41 -0.95 -0.29 -36.06
C ILE A 41 -1.05 -1.80 -35.87
N PHE A 42 -1.98 -2.45 -36.58
CA PHE A 42 -2.14 -3.90 -36.53
C PHE A 42 -0.86 -4.63 -36.94
N ASN A 43 -0.25 -4.23 -38.07
CA ASN A 43 1.01 -4.82 -38.52
C ASN A 43 2.17 -4.53 -37.56
N HIS A 44 2.21 -3.37 -36.90
CA HIS A 44 3.24 -3.02 -35.91
C HIS A 44 3.14 -3.91 -34.66
N GLN A 45 1.96 -3.97 -34.03
CA GLN A 45 1.71 -4.74 -32.82
C GLN A 45 1.94 -6.25 -33.04
N ASN A 46 1.63 -6.74 -34.25
CA ASN A 46 1.87 -8.14 -34.65
C ASN A 46 3.27 -8.39 -35.23
N MET A 47 4.21 -7.43 -35.13
CA MET A 47 5.59 -7.52 -35.62
C MET A 47 5.72 -7.89 -37.12
N ARG A 48 4.71 -7.56 -37.93
CA ARG A 48 4.62 -7.87 -39.37
C ARG A 48 5.44 -6.90 -40.22
N PHE A 49 6.73 -6.77 -39.92
CA PHE A 49 7.63 -5.76 -40.52
C PHE A 49 7.59 -5.73 -42.05
N LYS A 50 7.50 -6.88 -42.73
CA LYS A 50 7.43 -6.94 -44.21
C LYS A 50 6.13 -6.38 -44.79
N TRP A 51 5.02 -6.47 -44.05
CA TRP A 51 3.76 -5.83 -44.42
C TRP A 51 3.81 -4.32 -44.14
N GLN A 52 4.42 -3.89 -43.02
CA GLN A 52 4.69 -2.46 -42.78
C GLN A 52 5.59 -1.85 -43.87
N GLU A 53 6.63 -2.57 -44.32
CA GLU A 53 7.51 -2.15 -45.41
C GLU A 53 6.76 -1.94 -46.73
N PHE A 54 5.88 -2.86 -47.09
CA PHE A 54 5.03 -2.72 -48.27
C PHE A 54 4.06 -1.54 -48.12
N LEU A 55 3.31 -1.50 -47.01
CA LEU A 55 2.30 -0.48 -46.71
C LEU A 55 2.90 0.94 -46.70
N VAL A 56 4.08 1.14 -46.11
CA VAL A 56 4.76 2.44 -46.10
C VAL A 56 5.23 2.85 -47.50
N LYS A 57 5.79 1.92 -48.29
CA LYS A 57 6.24 2.20 -49.67
C LYS A 57 5.09 2.55 -50.62
N GLN A 58 3.88 2.06 -50.35
CA GLN A 58 2.68 2.37 -51.14
C GLN A 58 2.06 3.75 -50.80
N ASN A 59 2.25 4.26 -49.58
CA ASN A 59 1.48 5.37 -49.00
C ASN A 59 2.34 6.59 -48.56
N GLY A 60 3.49 6.81 -49.22
CA GLY A 60 4.49 7.80 -48.80
C GLY A 60 4.03 9.27 -48.80
N ASP A 61 2.94 9.57 -49.50
CA ASP A 61 2.29 10.87 -49.57
C ASP A 61 1.45 11.19 -48.31
N ILE A 62 0.59 10.26 -47.87
CA ILE A 62 -0.31 10.47 -46.73
C ILE A 62 0.37 10.37 -45.36
N ILE A 63 1.47 9.61 -45.24
CA ILE A 63 2.13 9.31 -43.96
C ILE A 63 2.54 10.57 -43.18
N ARG A 64 2.94 11.63 -43.89
CA ARG A 64 3.33 12.91 -43.25
C ARG A 64 2.18 13.50 -42.42
N ASP A 65 0.95 13.31 -42.85
CA ASP A 65 -0.22 13.93 -42.22
C ASP A 65 -0.88 13.00 -41.20
N GLU A 66 -0.80 11.67 -41.39
CA GLU A 66 -1.11 10.69 -40.34
C GLU A 66 -0.19 10.87 -39.11
N ILE A 67 1.11 11.11 -39.32
CA ILE A 67 2.05 11.45 -38.25
C ILE A 67 1.62 12.73 -37.51
N LYS A 68 1.11 13.75 -38.22
CA LYS A 68 0.60 14.98 -37.57
C LYS A 68 -0.67 14.71 -36.75
N LYS A 69 -1.57 13.84 -37.20
CA LYS A 69 -2.77 13.43 -36.44
C LYS A 69 -2.37 12.77 -35.12
N LEU A 70 -1.53 11.74 -35.19
CA LEU A 70 -0.96 11.04 -34.02
C LEU A 70 -0.30 11.99 -33.03
N ILE A 71 0.51 12.95 -33.51
CA ILE A 71 1.13 14.00 -32.69
C ILE A 71 0.08 14.90 -32.02
N LYS A 72 -0.93 15.38 -32.77
CA LYS A 72 -2.00 16.26 -32.25
C LYS A 72 -2.84 15.55 -31.19
N GLU A 73 -3.14 14.26 -31.39
CA GLU A 73 -3.84 13.44 -30.41
C GLU A 73 -2.98 13.22 -29.16
N ALA A 74 -1.68 12.95 -29.31
CA ALA A 74 -0.75 12.88 -28.18
C ALA A 74 -0.59 14.23 -27.46
N GLU A 75 -0.81 15.37 -28.13
CA GLU A 75 -0.75 16.71 -27.53
C GLU A 75 -2.02 17.10 -26.75
N ALA A 76 -3.13 16.36 -26.88
CA ALA A 76 -4.37 16.65 -26.16
C ALA A 76 -4.24 16.50 -24.62
N GLU A 77 -5.00 17.32 -23.88
CA GLU A 77 -4.90 17.46 -22.42
C GLU A 77 -5.35 16.20 -21.67
N ASP A 78 -6.42 15.56 -22.14
CA ASP A 78 -7.09 14.43 -21.48
C ASP A 78 -6.36 13.08 -21.62
N VAL A 79 -5.26 13.04 -22.37
CA VAL A 79 -4.65 11.78 -22.82
C VAL A 79 -3.67 11.21 -21.81
N GLU A 80 -4.07 10.12 -21.18
CA GLU A 80 -3.28 9.32 -20.23
C GLU A 80 -1.91 8.92 -20.76
N PHE A 81 -0.90 8.86 -19.86
CA PHE A 81 0.51 8.69 -20.24
C PHE A 81 0.75 7.46 -21.12
N ARG A 82 0.10 6.32 -20.84
CA ARG A 82 0.22 5.10 -21.66
C ARG A 82 -0.28 5.32 -23.10
N GLN A 83 -1.41 6.00 -23.25
CA GLN A 83 -1.98 6.28 -24.57
C GLN A 83 -1.14 7.33 -25.32
N LYS A 84 -0.65 8.35 -24.60
CA LYS A 84 0.25 9.38 -25.13
C LYS A 84 1.53 8.77 -25.71
N MET A 85 2.17 7.88 -24.96
CA MET A 85 3.34 7.13 -25.43
C MET A 85 2.99 6.24 -26.63
N PHE A 86 1.91 5.45 -26.58
CA PHE A 86 1.50 4.60 -27.71
C PHE A 86 1.31 5.38 -29.03
N LEU A 87 0.65 6.54 -28.99
CA LEU A 87 0.47 7.41 -30.15
C LEU A 87 1.81 7.93 -30.71
N LEU A 88 2.74 8.33 -29.83
CA LEU A 88 4.07 8.78 -30.21
C LEU A 88 4.97 7.64 -30.72
N ASP A 89 4.85 6.43 -30.15
CA ASP A 89 5.61 5.25 -30.58
C ASP A 89 5.20 4.84 -32.01
N ILE A 90 3.90 4.83 -32.31
CA ILE A 90 3.38 4.62 -33.66
C ILE A 90 3.84 5.72 -34.62
N ALA A 91 3.79 6.99 -34.19
CA ALA A 91 4.27 8.11 -35.00
C ALA A 91 5.78 8.02 -35.30
N SER A 92 6.61 7.64 -34.31
CA SER A 92 8.05 7.46 -34.48
C SER A 92 8.35 6.29 -35.44
N ALA A 93 7.63 5.17 -35.31
CA ALA A 93 7.74 4.04 -36.23
C ALA A 93 7.37 4.44 -37.68
N MET A 94 6.25 5.13 -37.88
CA MET A 94 5.85 5.67 -39.19
C MET A 94 6.90 6.64 -39.74
N ALA A 95 7.36 7.61 -38.94
CA ALA A 95 8.33 8.62 -39.35
C ALA A 95 9.66 7.99 -39.77
N LYS A 96 10.18 7.05 -38.98
CA LYS A 96 11.43 6.32 -39.26
C LYS A 96 11.34 5.49 -40.55
N MET A 97 10.24 4.77 -40.77
CA MET A 97 10.02 4.01 -42.00
C MET A 97 9.86 4.92 -43.23
N ASN A 98 9.23 6.09 -43.05
CA ASN A 98 9.04 7.07 -44.13
C ASN A 98 10.36 7.76 -44.54
N VAL A 99 11.23 8.05 -43.58
CA VAL A 99 12.61 8.53 -43.83
C VAL A 99 13.39 7.50 -44.66
N GLU A 100 13.36 6.24 -44.23
CA GLU A 100 14.12 5.14 -44.86
C GLU A 100 13.68 4.85 -46.30
N TRP A 101 12.37 4.68 -46.56
CA TRP A 101 11.89 4.17 -47.84
C TRP A 101 11.34 5.23 -48.79
N ASN A 102 10.81 6.34 -48.27
CA ASN A 102 10.15 7.38 -49.06
C ASN A 102 10.93 8.71 -49.09
N LYS A 103 12.16 8.73 -48.55
CA LYS A 103 13.00 9.93 -48.37
C LYS A 103 12.32 11.03 -47.54
N GLY A 104 11.47 10.63 -46.59
CA GLY A 104 10.76 11.53 -45.70
C GLY A 104 11.70 12.44 -44.89
N ASN A 105 11.24 13.66 -44.58
CA ASN A 105 12.04 14.61 -43.81
C ASN A 105 12.12 14.18 -42.33
N ARG A 106 13.36 14.01 -41.83
CA ARG A 106 13.68 13.57 -40.47
C ARG A 106 13.13 14.50 -39.37
N ASN A 107 12.90 15.79 -39.65
CA ASN A 107 12.40 16.78 -38.68
C ASN A 107 11.15 16.33 -37.90
N LEU A 108 10.28 15.48 -38.46
CA LEU A 108 9.14 14.92 -37.72
C LEU A 108 9.56 13.84 -36.72
N LEU A 109 10.47 12.93 -37.12
CA LEU A 109 11.05 11.93 -36.23
C LEU A 109 11.76 12.61 -35.06
N ASP A 110 12.63 13.59 -35.35
CA ASP A 110 13.38 14.31 -34.32
C ASP A 110 12.46 15.10 -33.35
N LYS A 111 11.29 15.59 -33.81
CA LYS A 111 10.27 16.17 -32.91
C LYS A 111 9.68 15.09 -31.99
N ILE A 112 9.31 13.94 -32.54
CA ILE A 112 8.67 12.84 -31.78
C ILE A 112 9.63 12.28 -30.73
N ASP A 113 10.89 12.06 -31.09
CA ASP A 113 11.94 11.58 -30.18
C ASP A 113 12.10 12.55 -28.97
N VAL A 114 12.03 13.87 -29.20
CA VAL A 114 12.03 14.89 -28.14
C VAL A 114 10.74 14.83 -27.29
N MET A 115 9.56 14.68 -27.90
CA MET A 115 8.29 14.56 -27.18
C MET A 115 8.25 13.31 -26.28
N GLN A 116 8.71 12.16 -26.79
CA GLN A 116 8.84 10.92 -26.01
C GLN A 116 9.81 11.11 -24.84
N ALA A 117 10.97 11.72 -25.07
CA ALA A 117 11.95 12.01 -24.01
C ALA A 117 11.38 12.95 -22.93
N GLU A 118 10.59 13.97 -23.32
CA GLU A 118 9.89 14.85 -22.41
C GLU A 118 8.84 14.13 -21.56
N GLU A 119 7.97 13.32 -22.17
CA GLU A 119 6.93 12.59 -21.43
C GLU A 119 7.54 11.52 -20.50
N VAL A 120 8.60 10.83 -20.92
CA VAL A 120 9.38 9.94 -20.05
C VAL A 120 10.03 10.72 -18.90
N LEU A 121 10.56 11.93 -19.14
CA LEU A 121 11.10 12.78 -18.07
C LEU A 121 10.01 13.25 -17.09
N LYS A 122 8.81 13.59 -17.59
CA LYS A 122 7.64 13.97 -16.77
C LYS A 122 7.15 12.76 -15.95
N ALA A 123 7.08 11.57 -16.54
CA ALA A 123 6.73 10.32 -15.86
C ALA A 123 7.75 9.93 -14.78
N ASN A 124 9.05 9.97 -15.09
CA ASN A 124 10.13 9.67 -14.12
C ASN A 124 10.11 10.64 -12.93
N LYS A 125 9.83 11.94 -13.17
CA LYS A 125 9.63 12.93 -12.10
C LYS A 125 8.40 12.62 -11.23
N ARG A 126 7.28 12.19 -11.83
CA ARG A 126 6.08 11.75 -11.10
C ARG A 126 6.38 10.50 -10.26
N GLN A 127 7.06 9.50 -10.84
CA GLN A 127 7.41 8.24 -10.18
C GLN A 127 8.38 8.47 -9.00
N ALA A 128 9.43 9.28 -9.16
CA ALA A 128 10.37 9.59 -8.08
C ALA A 128 9.69 10.25 -6.85
N VAL A 129 8.62 11.04 -7.06
CA VAL A 129 7.80 11.60 -5.97
C VAL A 129 7.00 10.50 -5.27
N LEU A 130 6.41 9.55 -6.00
CA LEU A 130 5.70 8.40 -5.44
C LEU A 130 6.66 7.47 -4.68
N ASP A 131 7.81 7.14 -5.26
CA ASP A 131 8.84 6.29 -4.65
C ASP A 131 9.37 6.87 -3.35
N LYS A 132 9.54 8.21 -3.27
CA LYS A 132 9.94 8.85 -2.02
C LYS A 132 8.82 8.80 -0.97
N VAL A 133 7.55 8.99 -1.33
CA VAL A 133 6.42 8.78 -0.39
C VAL A 133 6.42 7.32 0.11
N ILE A 134 6.48 6.34 -0.79
CA ILE A 134 6.53 4.90 -0.46
C ILE A 134 7.72 4.59 0.48
N THR A 135 8.87 5.23 0.26
CA THR A 135 10.06 5.07 1.11
C THR A 135 9.88 5.70 2.49
N THR A 136 9.28 6.89 2.57
CA THR A 136 8.96 7.58 3.84
C THR A 136 7.92 6.81 4.66
N GLU A 137 6.93 6.19 4.01
CA GLU A 137 5.86 5.41 4.64
C GLU A 137 6.23 3.93 4.88
N LYS A 138 7.45 3.49 4.50
CA LYS A 138 7.97 2.13 4.72
C LYS A 138 8.18 1.79 6.20
N THR A 139 8.42 2.81 7.02
CA THR A 139 8.46 2.72 8.49
C THR A 139 7.03 2.59 9.02
N PRO A 140 6.65 1.48 9.71
CA PRO A 140 5.25 1.20 10.02
C PRO A 140 4.52 2.35 10.72
N GLY A 141 3.43 2.79 10.06
CA GLY A 141 2.59 3.89 10.48
C GLY A 141 3.05 5.29 10.04
N ASN A 142 4.28 5.51 9.59
CA ASN A 142 4.64 6.84 9.07
C ASN A 142 3.75 7.17 7.85
N PHE A 143 3.16 8.38 7.83
CA PHE A 143 2.37 8.83 6.69
C PHE A 143 2.66 10.27 6.27
N VAL A 144 2.57 10.51 4.97
CA VAL A 144 2.66 11.84 4.35
C VAL A 144 1.25 12.36 4.11
N LEU A 145 0.94 13.52 4.70
CA LEU A 145 -0.30 14.24 4.50
C LEU A 145 -0.14 15.24 3.36
N ASN A 146 -0.76 14.91 2.23
CA ASN A 146 -0.76 15.69 1.01
C ASN A 146 -2.19 16.02 0.52
N VAL A 147 -3.20 15.93 1.40
CA VAL A 147 -4.63 16.08 1.04
C VAL A 147 -4.95 17.41 0.36
N HIS A 148 -4.47 18.52 0.93
CA HIS A 148 -4.65 19.88 0.38
C HIS A 148 -3.43 20.31 -0.44
N LYS A 149 -3.03 19.48 -1.41
CA LYS A 149 -1.76 19.63 -2.13
C LYS A 149 -1.58 21.02 -2.75
N GLN A 150 -2.63 21.57 -3.35
CA GLN A 150 -2.54 22.87 -4.05
C GLN A 150 -2.37 24.03 -3.06
N GLU A 151 -3.20 24.09 -2.02
CA GLU A 151 -3.08 25.08 -0.93
C GLU A 151 -1.68 25.11 -0.32
N MET A 152 -1.06 23.94 -0.13
CA MET A 152 0.32 23.84 0.38
C MET A 152 1.38 24.34 -0.62
N ILE A 153 1.17 24.14 -1.93
CA ILE A 153 2.04 24.71 -2.97
C ILE A 153 1.91 26.24 -2.99
N ASP A 154 0.69 26.77 -2.96
CA ASP A 154 0.40 28.20 -3.03
C ASP A 154 0.91 28.94 -1.78
N ALA A 155 0.74 28.33 -0.60
CA ALA A 155 1.31 28.80 0.67
C ALA A 155 2.83 28.53 0.80
N LYS A 156 3.45 27.82 -0.15
CA LYS A 156 4.89 27.47 -0.20
C LYS A 156 5.36 26.68 1.02
N ILE A 157 4.51 25.79 1.55
CA ILE A 157 4.80 24.89 2.67
C ILE A 157 4.89 23.44 2.20
N ASN A 158 5.75 22.65 2.83
CA ASN A 158 5.87 21.22 2.51
C ASN A 158 4.63 20.44 2.97
N PRO A 159 4.34 19.27 2.37
CA PRO A 159 3.44 18.28 2.98
C PRO A 159 3.81 17.96 4.43
N VAL A 160 2.81 17.62 5.25
CA VAL A 160 3.07 17.21 6.64
C VAL A 160 3.60 15.78 6.67
N LEU A 161 4.65 15.53 7.44
CA LEU A 161 5.10 14.19 7.80
C LEU A 161 4.59 13.86 9.20
N TYR A 162 3.82 12.78 9.34
CA TYR A 162 3.41 12.27 10.64
C TYR A 162 4.24 11.02 11.01
N PRO A 163 5.20 11.13 11.94
CA PRO A 163 5.94 9.97 12.44
C PRO A 163 5.15 9.27 13.56
N HIS A 164 4.43 8.19 13.20
CA HIS A 164 3.65 7.41 14.17
C HIS A 164 4.50 6.86 15.32
N TRP A 165 5.75 6.48 15.03
CA TRP A 165 6.63 5.88 16.05
C TRP A 165 6.94 6.84 17.20
N VAL A 166 7.12 8.14 16.92
CA VAL A 166 7.36 9.16 17.96
C VAL A 166 6.16 9.24 18.91
N HIS A 167 4.95 9.34 18.36
CA HIS A 167 3.72 9.41 19.15
C HIS A 167 3.50 8.13 19.97
N ARG A 168 3.84 6.96 19.41
CA ARG A 168 3.71 5.65 20.08
C ARG A 168 4.70 5.39 21.20
N MET A 169 5.73 6.21 21.38
CA MET A 169 6.56 6.20 22.60
C MET A 169 5.79 6.73 23.82
N PHE A 170 4.77 7.57 23.59
CA PHE A 170 4.06 8.31 24.65
C PHE A 170 2.57 7.97 24.76
N PHE A 171 1.92 7.51 23.68
CA PHE A 171 0.49 7.22 23.63
C PHE A 171 0.19 5.83 23.05
N ARG A 172 -0.75 5.11 23.66
CA ARG A 172 -1.38 3.92 23.05
C ARG A 172 -2.27 4.34 21.88
N CYS A 173 -2.50 3.45 20.91
CA CYS A 173 -3.29 3.77 19.72
C CYS A 173 -4.71 4.25 20.04
N LYS A 174 -5.32 3.70 21.09
CA LYS A 174 -6.66 4.07 21.60
C LYS A 174 -6.82 5.53 22.06
N VAL A 175 -5.73 6.26 22.31
CA VAL A 175 -5.76 7.71 22.59
C VAL A 175 -6.21 8.49 21.35
N CYS A 176 -5.84 8.02 20.15
CA CYS A 176 -6.14 8.70 18.88
C CYS A 176 -7.26 8.00 18.10
N HIS A 177 -7.33 6.67 18.14
CA HIS A 177 -8.15 5.86 17.24
C HIS A 177 -9.31 5.15 17.98
N GLU A 178 -10.59 5.36 17.62
CA GLU A 178 -11.12 6.21 16.53
C GLU A 178 -11.67 7.58 16.99
N ASP A 179 -11.52 7.92 18.27
CA ASP A 179 -12.12 9.07 18.96
C ASP A 179 -11.62 10.46 18.50
N LEU A 180 -10.42 10.54 17.90
CA LEU A 180 -9.85 11.78 17.32
C LEU A 180 -9.59 11.63 15.82
N GLU A 181 -9.09 10.46 15.41
CA GLU A 181 -8.70 10.13 14.04
C GLU A 181 -9.27 8.74 13.68
N ILE A 182 -10.02 8.62 12.59
CA ILE A 182 -10.45 7.32 12.04
C ILE A 182 -9.24 6.65 11.37
N MET A 183 -9.07 5.32 11.49
CA MET A 183 -7.97 4.58 10.82
C MET A 183 -8.21 4.39 9.31
N LYS A 184 -8.50 5.47 8.58
CA LYS A 184 -8.73 5.49 7.13
C LYS A 184 -8.15 6.76 6.52
N ARG A 185 -7.16 6.61 5.63
CA ARG A 185 -6.50 7.75 4.95
C ARG A 185 -7.55 8.64 4.28
N GLY A 186 -7.47 9.95 4.55
CA GLY A 186 -8.38 10.97 4.02
C GLY A 186 -9.73 11.11 4.74
N ALA A 187 -10.07 10.25 5.70
CA ALA A 187 -11.38 10.30 6.36
C ALA A 187 -11.59 11.54 7.25
N ASN A 188 -10.53 12.01 7.92
CA ASN A 188 -10.63 12.97 9.03
C ASN A 188 -10.73 14.44 8.59
N LYS A 189 -10.68 14.70 7.27
CA LYS A 189 -10.83 16.03 6.64
C LYS A 189 -9.93 17.14 7.25
N LEU A 190 -8.71 16.75 7.64
CA LEU A 190 -7.73 17.58 8.34
C LEU A 190 -7.64 19.01 7.79
N SER A 191 -7.83 20.01 8.65
CA SER A 191 -7.66 21.43 8.29
C SER A 191 -7.09 22.25 9.45
N GLN A 192 -6.51 23.41 9.14
CA GLN A 192 -6.03 24.35 10.17
C GLN A 192 -7.16 24.81 11.10
N ALA A 193 -8.38 25.00 10.58
CA ALA A 193 -9.54 25.38 11.38
C ALA A 193 -9.89 24.31 12.44
N GLN A 194 -9.81 23.00 12.10
CA GLN A 194 -10.00 21.93 13.09
C GLN A 194 -8.93 21.98 14.20
N ILE A 195 -7.68 22.29 13.85
CA ILE A 195 -6.57 22.43 14.81
C ILE A 195 -6.81 23.65 15.72
N GLU A 196 -7.30 24.76 15.17
CA GLU A 196 -7.67 25.96 15.91
C GLU A 196 -8.87 25.74 16.85
N GLU A 197 -9.83 24.90 16.46
CA GLU A 197 -10.94 24.38 17.28
C GLU A 197 -10.51 23.34 18.33
N GLY A 198 -9.24 22.93 18.39
CA GLY A 198 -8.75 21.92 19.35
C GLY A 198 -9.11 20.47 19.00
N LYS A 199 -9.47 20.20 17.74
CA LYS A 199 -9.74 18.86 17.19
C LYS A 199 -8.48 18.32 16.50
N THR A 200 -8.51 17.03 16.12
CA THR A 200 -7.43 16.36 15.36
C THR A 200 -6.05 16.61 15.99
N CYS A 201 -5.07 17.16 15.27
CA CYS A 201 -3.76 17.50 15.83
C CYS A 201 -3.85 18.52 16.98
N GLY A 202 -4.80 19.46 16.92
CA GLY A 202 -5.01 20.52 17.92
C GLY A 202 -5.49 20.02 19.29
N ALA A 203 -5.95 18.77 19.39
CA ALA A 203 -6.25 18.15 20.68
C ALA A 203 -4.99 18.00 21.56
N CYS A 204 -3.82 17.85 20.93
CA CYS A 204 -2.52 17.71 21.61
C CYS A 204 -1.58 18.90 21.33
N HIS A 205 -1.62 19.48 20.13
CA HIS A 205 -0.76 20.61 19.74
C HIS A 205 -1.39 21.95 20.12
N ASN A 206 -1.53 22.15 21.43
CA ASN A 206 -2.29 23.25 22.06
C ASN A 206 -1.45 24.09 23.05
N GLY A 207 -0.13 23.94 23.06
CA GLY A 207 0.79 24.58 23.99
C GLY A 207 0.94 23.83 25.32
N THR A 208 -0.16 23.30 25.86
CA THR A 208 -0.18 22.56 27.13
C THR A 208 0.44 21.17 26.99
N VAL A 209 -0.12 20.30 26.14
CA VAL A 209 0.34 18.91 25.94
C VAL A 209 1.62 18.93 25.09
N SER A 210 1.51 19.32 23.83
CA SER A 210 2.62 19.55 22.90
C SER A 210 2.74 21.03 22.55
N PHE A 211 3.65 21.39 21.65
CA PHE A 211 3.76 22.75 21.13
C PHE A 211 2.45 23.19 20.43
N ASP A 212 2.10 24.46 20.52
CA ASP A 212 0.88 25.00 19.89
C ASP A 212 1.02 25.05 18.35
N ALA A 213 0.14 24.37 17.63
CA ALA A 213 0.11 24.36 16.16
C ALA A 213 -0.52 25.61 15.52
N LYS A 214 -1.07 26.54 16.32
CA LYS A 214 -1.59 27.84 15.85
C LYS A 214 -0.47 28.86 15.61
N LEU A 215 0.72 28.63 16.18
CA LEU A 215 1.88 29.52 16.08
C LEU A 215 2.67 29.27 14.77
N LYS A 216 2.97 30.33 14.02
CA LYS A 216 3.55 30.25 12.66
C LYS A 216 4.95 29.64 12.63
N GLU A 217 5.75 29.90 13.66
CA GLU A 217 7.07 29.29 13.88
C GLU A 217 7.01 27.77 14.10
N ASN A 218 5.83 27.24 14.48
CA ASN A 218 5.61 25.81 14.67
C ASN A 218 5.14 25.09 13.40
N CYS A 219 4.82 25.78 12.29
CA CYS A 219 4.44 25.13 11.03
C CYS A 219 5.54 24.14 10.55
N VAL A 220 6.82 24.51 10.67
CA VAL A 220 7.98 23.65 10.34
C VAL A 220 8.24 22.52 11.35
N LYS A 221 7.37 22.33 12.35
CA LYS A 221 7.31 21.14 13.22
C LYS A 221 6.30 20.10 12.72
N CYS A 222 5.53 20.39 11.68
CA CYS A 222 4.65 19.42 10.99
C CYS A 222 4.96 19.36 9.48
N HIS A 223 5.04 20.50 8.81
CA HIS A 223 5.32 20.67 7.38
C HIS A 223 6.80 20.44 7.05
N MET A 224 7.26 19.20 7.26
CA MET A 224 8.67 18.82 7.19
C MET A 224 8.97 17.70 6.18
N TYR A 225 7.99 17.20 5.42
CA TYR A 225 8.28 16.27 4.32
C TYR A 225 9.29 16.89 3.34
N ASN A 226 10.20 16.09 2.79
CA ASN A 226 11.32 16.56 1.96
C ASN A 226 12.29 17.57 2.61
N THR A 227 12.36 17.62 3.94
CA THR A 227 13.41 18.38 4.66
C THR A 227 14.37 17.44 5.41
N PRO A 228 15.63 17.83 5.66
CA PRO A 228 16.56 17.04 6.47
C PRO A 228 16.00 16.71 7.88
N LYS A 229 15.20 17.62 8.45
CA LYS A 229 14.48 17.41 9.70
C LYS A 229 13.48 16.26 9.57
N GLY A 230 12.63 16.28 8.54
CA GLY A 230 11.65 15.22 8.29
C GLY A 230 12.29 13.88 7.95
N ASP A 231 13.32 13.87 7.11
CA ASP A 231 14.07 12.66 6.78
C ASP A 231 14.72 12.04 8.06
N SER A 232 15.11 12.85 9.06
CA SER A 232 15.53 12.34 10.39
C SER A 232 14.43 11.63 11.17
N TYR A 233 13.14 11.99 11.00
CA TYR A 233 12.01 11.30 11.64
C TYR A 233 11.56 10.04 10.89
N VAL A 234 12.09 9.77 9.69
CA VAL A 234 11.95 8.46 9.02
C VAL A 234 12.96 7.45 9.59
N ASN A 235 14.13 7.92 10.01
CA ASN A 235 15.19 7.11 10.62
C ASN A 235 14.86 6.72 12.07
N LEU A 236 14.57 5.44 12.31
CA LEU A 236 14.28 4.89 13.64
C LEU A 236 15.48 4.94 14.61
N SER A 237 16.70 5.19 14.13
CA SER A 237 17.87 5.47 14.98
C SER A 237 18.01 6.95 15.37
N ARG A 238 16.99 7.80 15.13
CA ARG A 238 16.94 9.17 15.65
C ARG A 238 16.83 9.24 17.17
N PHE A 239 16.29 8.21 17.82
CA PHE A 239 15.91 8.23 19.24
C PHE A 239 17.01 8.84 20.14
N ASP A 240 16.69 9.99 20.72
CA ASP A 240 17.52 10.69 21.69
C ASP A 240 16.93 10.45 23.08
N ALA A 241 17.67 9.77 23.95
CA ALA A 241 17.19 9.36 25.25
C ALA A 241 16.81 10.55 26.15
N LYS A 242 17.41 11.74 25.94
CA LYS A 242 17.08 12.94 26.71
C LYS A 242 15.86 13.66 26.14
N GLU A 243 15.81 13.94 24.83
CA GLU A 243 14.66 14.56 24.17
C GLU A 243 13.37 13.80 24.51
N PHE A 244 13.42 12.47 24.40
CA PHE A 244 12.27 11.63 24.64
C PHE A 244 11.92 11.53 26.14
N SER A 245 12.90 11.49 27.06
CA SER A 245 12.61 11.47 28.50
C SER A 245 12.05 12.81 29.00
N ASP A 246 12.57 13.94 28.52
CA ASP A 246 12.04 15.28 28.82
C ASP A 246 10.56 15.39 28.39
N ILE A 247 10.21 14.86 27.21
CA ILE A 247 8.82 14.81 26.71
C ILE A 247 7.96 13.87 27.57
N ALA A 248 8.47 12.68 27.93
CA ALA A 248 7.74 11.73 28.77
C ALA A 248 7.37 12.35 30.12
N LEU A 249 8.33 12.98 30.79
CA LEU A 249 8.12 13.68 32.06
C LEU A 249 7.08 14.81 31.94
N LYS A 250 7.13 15.62 30.87
CA LYS A 250 6.12 16.66 30.62
C LYS A 250 4.71 16.09 30.46
N LEU A 251 4.58 14.88 29.90
CA LEU A 251 3.32 14.19 29.68
C LEU A 251 2.85 13.35 30.88
N GLY A 252 3.62 13.26 31.97
CA GLY A 252 3.29 12.41 33.12
C GLY A 252 3.48 10.90 32.86
N THR A 253 4.36 10.55 31.92
CA THR A 253 4.78 9.17 31.62
C THR A 253 6.31 9.05 31.76
N THR A 254 6.87 7.87 31.49
CA THR A 254 8.29 7.56 31.70
C THR A 254 8.84 6.76 30.53
N ILE A 255 10.10 7.02 30.21
CA ILE A 255 10.94 6.17 29.35
C ILE A 255 12.10 5.67 30.22
N ASN A 256 12.15 4.36 30.45
CA ASN A 256 13.14 3.72 31.31
C ASN A 256 14.39 3.43 30.47
N VAL A 257 15.27 4.43 30.39
CA VAL A 257 16.50 4.38 29.57
C VAL A 257 17.41 3.23 29.97
N ASP A 258 17.48 2.90 31.26
CA ASP A 258 18.29 1.79 31.79
C ASP A 258 17.84 0.40 31.31
N ASN A 259 16.61 0.28 30.79
CA ASN A 259 16.08 -0.96 30.23
C ASN A 259 16.31 -1.09 28.71
N ILE A 260 16.95 -0.10 28.08
CA ILE A 260 17.27 -0.11 26.65
C ILE A 260 18.58 -0.91 26.45
N PRO A 261 18.60 -1.93 25.57
CA PRO A 261 19.83 -2.65 25.23
C PRO A 261 20.93 -1.75 24.65
N GLU A 262 22.19 -2.20 24.71
CA GLU A 262 23.34 -1.47 24.16
C GLU A 262 23.21 -1.21 22.63
N GLU A 263 22.49 -2.07 21.91
CA GLU A 263 22.19 -1.90 20.48
C GLU A 263 21.06 -0.87 20.20
N GLY A 264 20.53 -0.24 21.26
CA GLY A 264 19.45 0.74 21.23
C GLY A 264 18.06 0.12 21.25
N LEU A 265 17.06 0.87 20.77
CA LEU A 265 15.65 0.44 20.81
C LEU A 265 15.45 -0.94 20.15
N PRO A 266 14.82 -1.92 20.85
CA PRO A 266 14.52 -3.24 20.30
C PRO A 266 13.84 -3.20 18.92
N LYS A 267 14.49 -3.80 17.92
CA LYS A 267 14.01 -3.90 16.54
C LYS A 267 13.61 -5.34 16.20
N ASP A 268 12.79 -5.50 15.15
CA ASP A 268 12.47 -6.80 14.56
C ASP A 268 13.40 -7.11 13.36
N LYS A 269 13.28 -8.30 12.76
CA LYS A 269 14.16 -8.76 11.66
C LYS A 269 14.13 -7.89 10.39
N PHE A 270 13.21 -6.93 10.28
CA PHE A 270 13.10 -5.97 9.18
C PHE A 270 13.57 -4.55 9.58
N GLY A 271 14.08 -4.37 10.80
CA GLY A 271 14.54 -3.08 11.33
C GLY A 271 13.45 -2.21 11.96
N ASP A 272 12.20 -2.66 11.98
CA ASP A 272 11.07 -1.94 12.59
C ASP A 272 11.12 -2.01 14.13
N ILE A 273 10.67 -0.97 14.86
CA ILE A 273 10.57 -1.03 16.33
C ILE A 273 9.66 -2.18 16.77
N ASN A 274 10.18 -3.01 17.68
CA ASN A 274 9.48 -4.15 18.24
C ASN A 274 8.69 -3.74 19.49
N TRP A 275 7.55 -3.07 19.28
CA TRP A 275 6.68 -2.54 20.35
C TRP A 275 6.32 -3.53 21.45
N VAL A 276 6.13 -4.81 21.14
CA VAL A 276 5.88 -5.85 22.16
C VAL A 276 7.11 -6.04 23.06
N LYS A 277 8.33 -5.95 22.50
CA LYS A 277 9.56 -6.04 23.29
C LYS A 277 9.85 -4.75 24.08
N MET A 278 9.39 -3.60 23.60
CA MET A 278 9.40 -2.33 24.33
C MET A 278 8.54 -2.43 25.61
N ASP A 279 7.35 -3.04 25.51
CA ASP A 279 6.47 -3.31 26.66
C ASP A 279 7.05 -4.40 27.58
N GLU A 280 7.53 -5.53 27.05
CA GLU A 280 8.15 -6.62 27.83
C GLU A 280 9.35 -6.17 28.67
N LEU A 281 10.19 -5.28 28.13
CA LEU A 281 11.33 -4.69 28.84
C LEU A 281 10.93 -3.43 29.64
N GLN A 282 9.65 -3.06 29.65
CA GLN A 282 9.15 -1.87 30.34
C GLN A 282 9.89 -0.56 29.95
N ILE A 283 10.42 -0.47 28.73
CA ILE A 283 11.18 0.71 28.24
C ILE A 283 10.29 1.94 28.15
N ILE A 284 8.99 1.76 27.91
CA ILE A 284 7.98 2.81 27.75
C ILE A 284 6.76 2.52 28.65
N ALA A 285 6.10 3.58 29.11
CA ALA A 285 4.79 3.49 29.78
C ALA A 285 3.69 4.34 29.07
N PRO A 286 3.40 4.11 27.76
CA PRO A 286 2.52 4.99 26.98
C PRO A 286 1.12 5.13 27.58
N LEU A 287 0.63 6.38 27.59
CA LEU A 287 -0.66 6.79 28.14
C LEU A 287 -1.83 6.09 27.43
N ASN A 288 -2.87 5.74 28.19
CA ASN A 288 -4.11 5.13 27.69
C ASN A 288 -5.17 6.17 27.31
N SER A 289 -5.09 7.38 27.86
CA SER A 289 -6.07 8.46 27.74
C SER A 289 -5.39 9.82 27.56
N ILE A 290 -6.17 10.85 27.20
CA ILE A 290 -5.73 12.24 27.28
C ILE A 290 -6.88 13.16 27.71
N GLY A 291 -6.67 13.93 28.78
CA GLY A 291 -7.75 14.67 29.44
C GLY A 291 -8.86 13.73 29.94
N MET A 292 -10.11 14.17 29.90
CA MET A 292 -11.29 13.43 30.38
C MET A 292 -11.81 12.38 29.38
N ARG A 293 -10.93 11.69 28.65
CA ARG A 293 -11.27 10.57 27.74
C ARG A 293 -10.54 9.31 28.17
N ASP A 294 -11.04 8.67 29.20
CA ASP A 294 -10.51 7.41 29.71
C ASP A 294 -10.80 6.23 28.77
N ASP A 295 -10.03 5.15 28.96
CA ASP A 295 -10.21 3.88 28.26
C ASP A 295 -11.42 3.13 28.83
N ASP A 296 -12.55 3.24 28.14
CA ASP A 296 -13.84 2.66 28.50
C ASP A 296 -14.01 1.18 28.11
N GLU A 297 -13.10 0.65 27.26
CA GLU A 297 -13.19 -0.72 26.75
C GLU A 297 -12.18 -1.69 27.41
N GLY A 298 -11.08 -1.18 27.96
CA GLY A 298 -10.17 -1.91 28.85
C GLY A 298 -9.33 -3.01 28.18
N VAL A 299 -8.84 -3.95 28.99
CA VAL A 299 -7.91 -5.02 28.56
C VAL A 299 -8.54 -6.40 28.77
N ARG A 300 -8.59 -7.19 27.70
CA ARG A 300 -9.10 -8.58 27.70
C ARG A 300 -7.94 -9.57 27.68
N ASP A 301 -7.79 -10.37 28.74
CA ASP A 301 -6.74 -11.38 28.84
C ASP A 301 -7.23 -12.77 28.40
N THR A 302 -7.40 -12.96 27.08
CA THR A 302 -7.76 -14.26 26.48
C THR A 302 -6.99 -14.52 25.19
N ASP A 303 -6.35 -15.70 25.09
CA ASP A 303 -5.72 -16.17 23.86
C ASP A 303 -6.69 -17.02 23.02
N ILE A 304 -6.59 -16.94 21.69
CA ILE A 304 -7.30 -17.78 20.71
C ILE A 304 -6.26 -18.60 19.94
N LEU A 305 -6.56 -19.88 19.72
CA LEU A 305 -5.84 -20.72 18.76
C LEU A 305 -6.46 -20.61 17.36
N PHE A 306 -5.62 -20.37 16.37
CA PHE A 306 -5.98 -20.48 14.96
C PHE A 306 -5.18 -21.64 14.35
N ASP A 307 -5.88 -22.75 14.11
CA ASP A 307 -5.33 -23.97 13.51
C ASP A 307 -4.86 -23.70 12.07
N VAL A 308 -3.68 -24.21 11.70
CA VAL A 308 -3.09 -24.01 10.37
C VAL A 308 -3.11 -25.33 9.58
N PRO A 309 -3.72 -25.40 8.39
CA PRO A 309 -3.90 -26.67 7.64
C PRO A 309 -2.62 -27.18 6.95
N TYR A 310 -1.44 -26.80 7.44
CA TYR A 310 -0.15 -27.11 6.85
C TYR A 310 0.81 -27.61 7.92
N ALA A 311 1.05 -28.93 7.99
CA ALA A 311 1.81 -29.59 9.06
C ALA A 311 3.27 -29.09 9.25
N PHE A 312 3.84 -28.36 8.27
CA PHE A 312 5.17 -27.74 8.39
C PHE A 312 5.14 -26.34 9.05
N MET A 313 3.96 -25.79 9.33
CA MET A 313 3.76 -24.51 9.99
C MET A 313 3.20 -24.72 11.39
N LYS A 314 3.73 -23.97 12.37
CA LYS A 314 3.12 -23.87 13.71
C LYS A 314 1.77 -23.13 13.63
N ASP A 315 0.83 -23.51 14.48
CA ASP A 315 -0.44 -22.78 14.63
C ASP A 315 -0.23 -21.35 15.14
N VAL A 316 -1.25 -20.52 14.96
CA VAL A 316 -1.19 -19.10 15.32
C VAL A 316 -1.88 -18.87 16.66
N LYS A 317 -1.10 -18.39 17.65
CA LYS A 317 -1.65 -17.91 18.91
C LYS A 317 -1.96 -16.42 18.81
N PHE A 318 -3.23 -16.08 18.73
CA PHE A 318 -3.69 -14.69 18.86
C PHE A 318 -3.90 -14.35 20.34
N SER A 319 -3.43 -13.20 20.80
CA SER A 319 -3.59 -12.77 22.20
C SER A 319 -4.35 -11.46 22.31
N HIS A 320 -5.51 -11.45 22.96
CA HIS A 320 -6.24 -10.20 23.19
C HIS A 320 -5.48 -9.24 24.10
N LYS A 321 -4.66 -9.74 25.05
CA LYS A 321 -3.91 -8.91 26.01
C LYS A 321 -2.95 -7.94 25.31
N ILE A 322 -2.26 -8.44 24.28
CA ILE A 322 -1.29 -7.67 23.49
C ILE A 322 -1.99 -6.64 22.58
N HIS A 323 -3.23 -6.90 22.17
CA HIS A 323 -3.99 -5.98 21.31
C HIS A 323 -4.76 -4.94 22.13
N SER A 324 -5.59 -5.36 23.10
CA SER A 324 -6.44 -4.46 23.91
C SER A 324 -5.67 -3.51 24.84
N SER A 325 -4.42 -3.84 25.18
CA SER A 325 -3.50 -2.88 25.84
C SER A 325 -3.13 -1.69 24.93
N TRP A 326 -3.16 -1.85 23.61
CA TRP A 326 -2.84 -0.80 22.62
C TRP A 326 -4.08 -0.17 21.94
N ILE A 327 -5.13 -0.95 21.65
CA ILE A 327 -6.29 -0.55 20.85
C ILE A 327 -7.61 -0.83 21.56
N LYS A 328 -8.66 -0.06 21.24
CA LYS A 328 -10.04 -0.36 21.67
C LYS A 328 -10.57 -1.64 20.99
N CYS A 329 -11.52 -2.34 21.62
CA CYS A 329 -12.17 -3.51 21.01
C CYS A 329 -13.02 -3.12 19.80
N SER A 330 -13.69 -1.97 19.84
CA SER A 330 -14.47 -1.36 18.74
C SER A 330 -13.67 -1.16 17.44
N LEU A 331 -12.35 -0.98 17.55
CA LEU A 331 -11.46 -0.85 16.39
C LEU A 331 -11.43 -2.12 15.52
N CYS A 332 -11.61 -3.29 16.16
CA CYS A 332 -11.65 -4.60 15.53
C CYS A 332 -13.07 -5.15 15.38
N HIS A 333 -13.96 -4.93 16.35
CA HIS A 333 -15.26 -5.57 16.45
C HIS A 333 -16.44 -4.59 16.25
N ASP A 334 -17.42 -4.86 15.40
CA ASP A 334 -17.58 -6.03 14.52
C ASP A 334 -17.10 -5.77 13.07
N ARG A 335 -16.29 -4.73 12.87
CA ARG A 335 -15.86 -4.22 11.55
C ARG A 335 -14.84 -5.09 10.82
N ILE A 336 -13.87 -5.66 11.54
CA ILE A 336 -12.76 -6.46 10.98
C ILE A 336 -12.93 -7.94 11.33
N PHE A 337 -13.38 -8.20 12.56
CA PHE A 337 -13.67 -9.53 13.09
C PHE A 337 -15.03 -9.53 13.75
N LYS A 338 -15.79 -10.61 13.61
CA LYS A 338 -16.99 -10.86 14.42
C LYS A 338 -16.59 -11.39 15.81
N LYS A 339 -17.45 -11.19 16.81
CA LYS A 339 -17.24 -11.67 18.19
C LYS A 339 -17.30 -13.19 18.36
N GLU A 340 -17.95 -13.94 17.45
CA GLU A 340 -18.13 -15.38 17.64
C GLU A 340 -16.86 -16.19 17.32
N LEU A 341 -16.46 -17.07 18.25
CA LEU A 341 -15.30 -17.93 18.11
C LEU A 341 -15.45 -18.86 16.90
N GLY A 342 -14.47 -18.83 15.99
CA GLY A 342 -14.47 -19.66 14.79
C GLY A 342 -15.39 -19.19 13.64
N ALA A 343 -16.06 -18.03 13.77
CA ALA A 343 -16.83 -17.42 12.67
C ALA A 343 -15.96 -16.61 11.69
N ASN A 344 -14.73 -16.25 12.10
CA ASN A 344 -13.78 -15.49 11.31
C ASN A 344 -12.89 -16.42 10.47
N LYS A 345 -13.00 -16.35 9.14
CA LYS A 345 -12.03 -16.96 8.21
C LYS A 345 -10.85 -16.00 8.03
N VAL A 346 -9.63 -16.53 8.11
CA VAL A 346 -8.39 -15.75 8.06
C VAL A 346 -7.41 -16.44 7.12
N THR A 347 -6.92 -15.74 6.09
CA THR A 347 -5.92 -16.26 5.16
C THR A 347 -4.76 -15.29 4.95
N MET A 348 -3.60 -15.79 4.56
CA MET A 348 -2.45 -14.94 4.21
C MET A 348 -2.69 -14.08 2.95
N VAL A 349 -3.64 -14.48 2.09
CA VAL A 349 -4.07 -13.69 0.92
C VAL A 349 -4.88 -12.48 1.36
N ASP A 350 -5.86 -12.69 2.26
CA ASP A 350 -6.63 -11.60 2.88
C ASP A 350 -5.70 -10.61 3.60
N MET A 351 -4.71 -11.12 4.34
CA MET A 351 -3.72 -10.27 5.00
C MET A 351 -2.88 -9.46 3.99
N LYS A 352 -2.44 -10.06 2.89
CA LYS A 352 -1.69 -9.36 1.82
C LYS A 352 -2.50 -8.22 1.20
N GLU A 353 -3.81 -8.40 1.06
CA GLU A 353 -4.74 -7.40 0.52
C GLU A 353 -5.22 -6.38 1.57
N GLY A 354 -4.81 -6.54 2.83
CA GLY A 354 -5.11 -5.60 3.91
C GLY A 354 -6.44 -5.85 4.63
N ARG A 355 -7.00 -7.06 4.52
CA ARG A 355 -8.14 -7.54 5.31
C ARG A 355 -7.65 -8.32 6.55
N SER A 356 -8.55 -8.57 7.51
CA SER A 356 -8.25 -9.32 8.74
C SER A 356 -7.01 -8.75 9.45
N CYS A 357 -6.07 -9.58 9.89
CA CYS A 357 -4.83 -9.13 10.54
C CYS A 357 -4.04 -8.12 9.68
N GLY A 358 -4.09 -8.24 8.35
CA GLY A 358 -3.41 -7.34 7.42
C GLY A 358 -3.98 -5.91 7.35
N THR A 359 -5.15 -5.67 7.95
CA THR A 359 -5.65 -4.29 8.13
C THR A 359 -4.69 -3.47 8.99
N CYS A 360 -3.99 -4.11 9.93
CA CYS A 360 -2.96 -3.47 10.77
C CYS A 360 -1.53 -3.93 10.44
N HIS A 361 -1.30 -5.24 10.30
CA HIS A 361 0.04 -5.80 10.08
C HIS A 361 0.57 -5.52 8.68
N GLY A 362 1.78 -4.96 8.59
CA GLY A 362 2.35 -4.45 7.34
C GLY A 362 1.91 -3.03 6.97
N ARG A 363 1.07 -2.37 7.80
CA ARG A 363 0.68 -0.96 7.63
C ARG A 363 1.08 -0.11 8.86
N VAL A 364 0.54 -0.47 10.03
CA VAL A 364 0.79 0.20 11.33
C VAL A 364 1.41 -0.74 12.39
N ALA A 365 1.34 -2.05 12.17
CA ALA A 365 2.00 -3.08 12.95
C ALA A 365 3.02 -3.86 12.08
N PHE A 366 3.79 -4.76 12.70
CA PHE A 366 4.89 -5.48 12.05
C PHE A 366 4.47 -6.18 10.74
N LYS A 367 5.40 -6.29 9.79
CA LYS A 367 5.17 -6.82 8.44
C LYS A 367 4.73 -8.29 8.50
N VAL A 368 3.66 -8.66 7.78
CA VAL A 368 3.08 -10.03 7.76
C VAL A 368 4.07 -11.12 7.32
N ALA A 369 5.13 -10.75 6.59
CA ALA A 369 6.26 -11.63 6.27
C ALA A 369 7.15 -12.01 7.48
N ASN A 370 6.81 -11.56 8.69
CA ASN A 370 7.45 -12.02 9.93
C ASN A 370 6.72 -13.23 10.53
N CYS A 371 6.63 -14.32 9.76
CA CYS A 371 5.77 -15.48 10.03
C CYS A 371 5.86 -16.01 11.47
N LYS A 372 7.09 -16.12 12.02
CA LYS A 372 7.37 -16.60 13.39
C LYS A 372 6.80 -15.71 14.52
N ARG A 373 6.28 -14.52 14.22
CA ARG A 373 5.56 -13.68 15.21
C ARG A 373 4.10 -14.11 15.42
N CYS A 374 3.51 -14.81 14.45
CA CYS A 374 2.16 -15.37 14.54
C CYS A 374 2.22 -16.89 14.69
N HIS A 375 2.92 -17.56 13.77
CA HIS A 375 3.15 -19.01 13.76
C HIS A 375 4.19 -19.40 14.82
N ASN A 376 3.76 -19.40 16.08
CA ASN A 376 4.61 -19.59 17.24
C ASN A 376 4.04 -20.58 18.28
N TYR A 377 2.79 -21.03 18.13
CA TYR A 377 2.19 -21.98 19.05
C TYR A 377 3.00 -23.28 19.09
N ASP A 378 3.03 -23.93 20.24
CA ASP A 378 3.75 -25.19 20.42
C ASP A 378 2.79 -26.25 20.93
N GLN A 379 2.36 -27.13 20.03
CA GLN A 379 1.46 -28.24 20.35
C GLN A 379 2.03 -29.18 21.44
N SER A 380 3.37 -29.21 21.63
CA SER A 380 3.99 -29.97 22.72
C SER A 380 3.86 -29.31 24.10
N LYS A 381 3.44 -28.04 24.16
CA LYS A 381 3.30 -27.22 25.39
C LYS A 381 1.97 -26.45 25.37
N PRO A 382 0.82 -27.15 25.43
CA PRO A 382 -0.50 -26.53 25.32
C PRO A 382 -0.75 -25.51 26.44
N ILE A 383 -1.38 -24.40 26.08
CA ILE A 383 -1.63 -23.28 27.00
C ILE A 383 -3.01 -23.42 27.63
N LYS A 384 -3.06 -23.61 28.95
CA LYS A 384 -4.32 -23.74 29.69
C LYS A 384 -5.19 -22.50 29.53
N GLY A 385 -6.44 -22.70 29.08
CA GLY A 385 -7.42 -21.62 28.89
C GLY A 385 -7.36 -20.91 27.53
N ILE A 386 -6.57 -21.42 26.57
CA ILE A 386 -6.66 -20.97 25.17
C ILE A 386 -8.03 -21.31 24.58
N LEU A 387 -8.59 -20.40 23.79
CA LEU A 387 -9.87 -20.58 23.12
C LEU A 387 -9.66 -21.25 21.76
N GLU A 388 -10.01 -22.54 21.67
CA GLU A 388 -9.95 -23.33 20.44
C GLU A 388 -11.28 -23.26 19.68
N ARG A 389 -11.22 -23.35 18.34
CA ARG A 389 -12.43 -23.46 17.53
C ARG A 389 -13.12 -24.80 17.79
N PRO A 390 -14.46 -24.88 17.91
CA PRO A 390 -15.16 -26.15 17.91
C PRO A 390 -14.76 -26.95 16.66
N LYS A 391 -14.13 -28.11 16.86
CA LYS A 391 -13.80 -29.01 15.76
C LYS A 391 -15.09 -29.39 15.03
N PRO A 392 -15.08 -29.52 13.68
CA PRO A 392 -16.16 -30.20 12.99
C PRO A 392 -16.42 -31.55 13.67
N PRO A 393 -17.67 -32.05 13.71
CA PRO A 393 -17.90 -33.44 14.07
C PRO A 393 -17.03 -34.30 13.15
N ALA A 394 -16.38 -35.33 13.71
CA ALA A 394 -15.58 -36.24 12.90
C ALA A 394 -16.46 -36.82 11.79
N GLU A 395 -15.93 -36.90 10.58
CA GLU A 395 -16.54 -37.72 9.54
C GLU A 395 -16.63 -39.16 10.10
N PRO A 396 -17.80 -39.82 10.02
CA PRO A 396 -17.93 -41.16 10.57
C PRO A 396 -16.92 -42.07 9.87
N GLU A 397 -16.20 -42.87 10.65
CA GLU A 397 -15.25 -43.84 10.10
C GLU A 397 -15.98 -44.72 9.08
N ALA A 398 -15.39 -44.86 7.89
CA ALA A 398 -15.99 -45.64 6.82
C ALA A 398 -16.10 -47.10 7.27
N THR A 399 -17.32 -47.53 7.61
CA THR A 399 -17.61 -48.85 8.15
C THR A 399 -17.12 -49.93 7.18
N GLU A 400 -16.30 -50.86 7.66
CA GLU A 400 -15.64 -51.91 6.86
C GLU A 400 -16.61 -53.04 6.49
N GLU A 401 -17.80 -52.69 5.97
CA GLU A 401 -18.86 -53.59 5.53
C GLU A 401 -19.04 -53.51 4.00
N THR A 402 -18.08 -54.06 3.25
CA THR A 402 -18.24 -54.45 1.84
C THR A 402 -17.22 -55.53 1.44
N LYS A 403 -17.11 -56.58 2.27
CA LYS A 403 -16.37 -57.81 1.97
C LYS A 403 -17.07 -59.06 2.54
N GLU A 404 -18.17 -59.44 1.91
CA GLU A 404 -18.51 -60.82 1.55
C GLU A 404 -19.55 -60.82 0.40
#